data_AF-A0A7W6AF70-F1
#
_entry.id   AF-A0A7W6AF70-F1
#
_cell.length_a   1.000
_cell.length_b   1.000
_cell.length_c   1.000
_cell.angle_alpha   90.00
_cell.angle_beta   90.00
_cell.angle_gamma   90.00
#
_symmetry.space_group_name_H-M   'P 1'
#
loop_
_entity.id
_entity.type
_entity.pdbx_description
1 polymer ?
#
loop_
_entity_poly.entity_id
_entity_poly.type
_entity_poly.pdbx_seq_one_letter_code
_entity_poly.pdbx_strand_id
1 'polypeptide(L)' 'MLIRDEEGDELPDMAAAEALVAEILRDMLRLPHVYGPPRRWRRDVFVVTDETGAVVAEIPYANVLS' A
#
# COMPACT_ATOMS: atom_id res chain seq x y z
N MET A 1 5.24 8.09 -18.86
CA MET A 1 4.06 7.21 -18.97
C MET A 1 4.05 6.33 -17.74
N LEU A 2 3.48 6.83 -16.64
CA LEU A 2 3.19 6.02 -15.45
C LEU A 2 1.80 5.43 -15.66
N ILE A 3 1.65 4.16 -15.30
CA ILE A 3 0.35 3.49 -15.27
C ILE A 3 -0.50 4.27 -14.27
N ARG A 4 -1.51 4.98 -14.78
CA ARG A 4 -2.50 5.68 -13.96
C ARG A 4 -3.51 4.61 -13.58
N ASP A 5 -3.43 4.17 -12.34
CA ASP A 5 -4.47 3.33 -11.76
C ASP A 5 -5.63 4.26 -11.38
N GLU A 6 -6.70 4.24 -12.16
CA GLU A 6 -7.93 5.00 -11.89
C GLU A 6 -8.71 4.42 -10.71
N GLU A 7 -8.24 3.30 -10.14
CA GLU A 7 -8.87 2.50 -9.09
C GLU A 7 -8.29 2.78 -7.68
N GLY A 8 -7.52 3.87 -7.53
CA GLY A 8 -7.05 4.29 -6.22
C GLY A 8 -8.22 4.67 -5.31
N ASP A 9 -8.38 3.97 -4.19
CA ASP A 9 -9.42 4.28 -3.20
C ASP A 9 -9.22 5.71 -2.66
N GLU A 10 -10.28 6.52 -2.71
CA GLU A 10 -10.32 7.79 -2.00
C GLU A 10 -10.37 7.51 -0.49
N LEU A 11 -9.35 7.95 0.23
CA LEU A 11 -9.22 7.72 1.66
C LEU A 11 -9.46 9.02 2.44
N PRO A 12 -10.28 9.00 3.52
CA PRO A 12 -10.66 10.20 4.25
C PRO A 12 -9.51 10.79 5.08
N ASP A 13 -8.58 9.95 5.54
CA ASP A 13 -7.43 10.37 6.34
C ASP A 13 -6.29 9.34 6.33
N MET A 14 -5.20 9.67 7.03
CA MET A 14 -4.01 8.84 7.13
C MET A 14 -4.28 7.51 7.87
N ALA A 15 -5.17 7.51 8.86
CA ALA A 15 -5.50 6.31 9.62
C ALA A 15 -6.26 5.29 8.75
N ALA A 16 -7.15 5.77 7.88
CA ALA A 16 -7.82 4.94 6.89
C ALA A 16 -6.84 4.31 5.90
N ALA A 17 -5.82 5.06 5.45
CA ALA A 17 -4.80 4.51 4.57
C ALA A 17 -3.96 3.42 5.27
N GLU A 18 -3.54 3.64 6.52
CA GLU A 18 -2.82 2.62 7.29
C GLU A 18 -3.66 1.36 7.49
N ALA A 19 -4.97 1.50 7.74
CA ALA A 19 -5.89 0.38 7.86
C ALA A 19 -6.03 -0.40 6.54
N LEU A 20 -6.21 0.29 5.41
CA LEU A 20 -6.27 -0.34 4.09
C LEU A 20 -4.98 -1.10 3.78
N VAL A 21 -3.82 -0.48 4.00
CA VAL A 21 -2.52 -1.14 3.83
C VAL A 21 -2.42 -2.38 4.71
N ALA A 22 -2.88 -2.32 5.96
CA ALA A 22 -2.86 -3.47 6.85
C ALA A 22 -3.73 -4.63 6.32
N GLU A 23 -4.89 -4.34 5.73
CA GLU A 23 -5.76 -5.34 5.11
C GLU A 23 -5.09 -5.98 3.88
N ILE A 24 -4.59 -5.16 2.96
CA ILE A 24 -3.88 -5.62 1.76
C ILE A 24 -2.69 -6.51 2.14
N LEU A 25 -1.86 -6.07 3.09
CA LEU A 25 -0.68 -6.84 3.50
C LEU A 25 -1.07 -8.17 4.18
N ARG A 26 -2.16 -8.21 4.94
CA ARG A 26 -2.67 -9.48 5.51
C ARG A 26 -3.14 -10.44 4.42
N ASP A 27 -3.76 -9.95 3.37
CA ASP A 27 -4.18 -10.79 2.25
C ASP A 27 -3.00 -11.25 1.39
N MET A 28 -2.01 -10.39 1.17
CA MET A 28 -0.74 -10.77 0.52
C MET A 28 -0.02 -11.88 1.30
N LEU A 29 -0.01 -11.81 2.64
CA LEU A 29 0.55 -12.87 3.50
C LEU A 29 -0.16 -14.22 3.31
N ARG A 30 -1.47 -14.22 3.03
CA ARG A 30 -2.26 -15.43 2.78
C ARG A 30 -2.06 -15.98 1.36
N LEU A 31 -1.53 -15.18 0.44
CA LEU A 31 -1.38 -15.51 -0.98
C LEU A 31 0.10 -15.45 -1.44
N PRO A 32 1.03 -16.18 -0.80
CA PRO A 32 2.45 -16.13 -1.15
C PRO A 32 2.76 -16.66 -2.57
N HIS A 33 1.84 -17.41 -3.18
CA HIS A 33 1.96 -17.87 -4.57
C HIS A 33 1.64 -16.78 -5.60
N VAL A 34 0.88 -15.74 -5.21
CA VAL A 34 0.55 -14.59 -6.06
C VAL A 34 1.61 -13.50 -5.89
N TYR A 35 1.88 -13.10 -4.65
CA TYR A 35 2.73 -11.95 -4.34
C TYR A 35 4.19 -12.32 -4.05
N GLY A 36 4.50 -13.61 -4.00
CA GLY A 36 5.83 -14.10 -3.65
C GLY A 36 6.13 -14.02 -2.15
N PRO A 37 7.38 -14.38 -1.76
CA PRO A 37 7.76 -14.46 -0.35
C PRO A 37 7.78 -13.07 0.31
N PRO A 38 7.27 -12.92 1.56
CA PRO A 38 7.15 -11.63 2.24
C PRO A 38 8.43 -10.81 2.33
N ARG A 39 9.60 -11.46 2.37
CA ARG A 39 10.91 -10.79 2.40
C ARG A 39 11.18 -9.92 1.18
N ARG A 40 10.50 -10.15 0.04
CA ARG A 40 10.67 -9.36 -1.17
C ARG A 40 9.98 -8.01 -1.09
N TRP A 41 8.73 -8.00 -0.64
CA TRP A 41 7.91 -6.79 -0.65
C TRP A 41 7.86 -6.07 0.71
N ARG A 42 8.32 -6.69 1.81
CA ARG A 42 8.33 -6.05 3.15
C ARG A 42 9.08 -4.72 3.24
N ARG A 43 9.96 -4.42 2.29
CA ARG A 43 10.73 -3.16 2.21
C ARG A 43 10.03 -2.09 1.38
N ASP A 44 8.94 -2.44 0.72
CA ASP A 44 8.18 -1.54 -0.13
C ASP A 44 7.32 -0.61 0.73
N VAL A 45 6.76 0.39 0.05
CA VAL A 45 5.92 1.43 0.66
C VAL A 45 4.58 1.49 -0.07
N PHE A 46 3.52 1.82 0.66
CA PHE A 46 2.29 2.32 0.07
C PHE A 46 2.43 3.81 -0.19
N VAL A 47 2.15 4.25 -1.41
CA VAL A 47 2.26 5.66 -1.79
C VAL A 47 0.87 6.29 -1.74
N VAL A 48 0.71 7.35 -0.96
CA VAL A 48 -0.49 8.17 -0.92
C VAL A 48 -0.26 9.40 -1.77
N THR A 49 -1.18 9.65 -2.71
CA THR A 49 -1.12 10.81 -3.60
C THR A 49 -2.32 11.71 -3.41
N ASP A 50 -2.16 13.00 -3.71
CA ASP A 50 -3.28 13.92 -3.88
C ASP A 50 -3.98 13.73 -5.23
N GLU A 51 -5.03 14.52 -5.48
CA GLU A 51 -5.83 14.48 -6.71
C GLU A 51 -5.02 14.86 -7.97
N THR A 52 -3.88 15.52 -7.81
CA THR A 52 -2.97 15.86 -8.92
C THR A 52 -1.96 14.74 -9.20
N GLY A 53 -1.91 13.73 -8.34
CA GLY A 53 -0.95 12.62 -8.38
C GLY A 53 0.38 12.94 -7.68
N ALA A 54 0.46 14.03 -6.92
CA ALA A 54 1.66 14.35 -6.15
C ALA A 54 1.69 13.49 -4.88
N VAL A 55 2.86 12.94 -4.55
CA VAL A 55 3.04 12.13 -3.34
C VAL A 55 2.91 13.02 -2.11
N VAL A 56 1.98 12.68 -1.23
CA VAL A 56 1.75 13.38 0.04
C VAL A 56 2.22 12.56 1.25
N ALA A 57 2.27 11.23 1.13
CA ALA A 57 2.82 10.35 2.17
C ALA A 57 3.32 9.02 1.58
N GLU A 58 4.24 8.38 2.31
CA GLU A 58 4.67 7.01 2.07
C GLU A 58 4.53 6.21 3.37
N ILE A 59 3.84 5.06 3.31
CA ILE A 59 3.63 4.17 4.46
C ILE A 59 4.48 2.92 4.27
N PRO A 60 5.58 2.74 5.02
CA PRO A 60 6.40 1.54 4.91
C PRO A 60 5.64 0.29 5.33
N TYR A 61 5.64 -0.76 4.51
CA TYR A 61 4.98 -2.03 4.84
C TYR A 61 5.54 -2.66 6.12
N ALA A 62 6.81 -2.41 6.41
CA ALA A 62 7.47 -2.85 7.64
C ALA A 62 6.85 -2.25 8.91
N ASN A 63 6.32 -1.02 8.84
CA ASN A 63 5.70 -0.36 9.99
C ASN A 63 4.30 -0.90 10.28
N VAL A 64 3.62 -1.41 9.25
CA VAL A 64 2.24 -1.93 9.36
C VAL A 64 2.22 -3.40 9.79
N LEU A 65 3.26 -4.16 9.45
CA LEU A 65 3.42 -5.58 9.81
C LEU A 65 4.10 -5.84 11.16
N SER A 66 4.32 -4.79 11.96
CA SER A 66 5.03 -4.89 13.25
C SER A 66 4.30 -5.78 14.26
#